data_AF-A0A0D2LWE9-F1
#
_entry.id   AF-A0A0D2LWE9-F1
#
_cell.length_a   1.000
_cell.length_b   1.000
_cell.length_c   1.000
_cell.angle_alpha   90.00
_cell.angle_beta   90.00
_cell.angle_gamma   90.00
#
_symmetry.space_group_name_H-M   'P 1'
#
loop_
_entity.id
_entity.type
_entity.pdbx_description
1 polymer ?
#
loop_
_entity_poly.entity_id
_entity_poly.type
_entity_poly.pdbx_seq_one_letter_code
_entity_poly.pdbx_strand_id
1 'polypeptide(L)'
;MRDADWLKLVADPAAAAVKLVTLKALFPGANLSKILMERPAMLLQDVSTLEENGRQVHRLLERARDRDALVTALPLLLEPRTLVSVLITVDKWYFSAQDPIEVLENDPEMLIRAMACDVPLEPVFDNPDGTMSVPMFNYKEKRADWQAHIDKTQPRLHWGSSGTKSLL
;
A
#
# COMPACT_ATOMS: atom_id res chain seq x y z
N MET A 1 -12.31 12.59 10.52
CA MET A 1 -12.92 12.10 11.78
C MET A 1 -14.10 12.98 12.12
N ARG A 2 -15.13 12.43 12.76
CA ARG A 2 -16.29 13.20 13.25
C ARG A 2 -16.08 13.59 14.71
N ASP A 3 -16.82 14.58 15.20
CA ASP A 3 -16.73 15.05 16.60
C ASP A 3 -16.95 13.93 17.62
N ALA A 4 -17.90 13.02 17.35
CA ALA A 4 -18.15 11.86 18.19
C ALA A 4 -16.93 10.91 18.29
N ASP A 5 -16.09 10.85 17.26
CA ASP A 5 -14.89 10.03 17.28
C ASP A 5 -13.80 10.67 18.15
N TRP A 6 -13.71 12.01 18.16
CA TRP A 6 -12.81 12.75 19.05
C TRP A 6 -13.20 12.59 20.52
N LEU A 7 -14.51 12.60 20.82
CA LEU A 7 -15.00 12.35 22.17
C LEU A 7 -14.55 10.99 22.72
N LYS A 8 -14.49 9.95 21.88
CA LYS A 8 -13.97 8.63 22.29
C LYS A 8 -12.51 8.68 22.73
N LEU A 9 -11.68 9.46 22.03
CA LEU A 9 -10.27 9.62 22.38
C LEU A 9 -10.07 10.45 23.65
N VAL A 10 -10.86 11.52 23.81
CA VAL A 10 -10.78 12.40 24.99
C VAL A 10 -11.33 11.71 26.24
N ALA A 11 -12.33 10.83 26.09
CA ALA A 11 -12.91 10.07 27.20
C ALA A 11 -11.93 9.07 27.81
N ASP A 12 -10.96 8.56 27.03
CA ASP A 12 -9.92 7.64 27.50
C ASP A 12 -8.54 8.04 26.95
N PRO A 13 -7.90 9.06 27.55
CA PRO A 13 -6.59 9.53 27.10
C PRO A 13 -5.48 8.48 27.34
N ALA A 14 -5.65 7.58 28.31
CA ALA A 14 -4.70 6.52 28.58
C ALA A 14 -4.69 5.49 27.43
N ALA A 15 -5.88 5.07 26.96
CA ALA A 15 -5.97 4.20 25.79
C ALA A 15 -5.42 4.87 24.52
N ALA A 16 -5.67 6.17 24.32
CA ALA A 16 -5.08 6.91 23.21
C ALA A 16 -3.53 6.94 23.29
N ALA A 17 -2.96 7.17 24.48
CA ALA A 17 -1.53 7.15 24.70
C ALA A 17 -0.89 5.78 24.41
N VAL A 18 -1.55 4.68 24.79
CA VAL A 18 -1.08 3.33 24.45
C VAL A 18 -0.97 3.15 22.94
N LYS A 19 -2.00 3.57 22.17
CA LYS A 19 -1.96 3.47 20.70
C LYS A 19 -0.82 4.29 20.09
N LEU A 20 -0.55 5.49 20.63
CA LEU A 20 0.59 6.32 20.21
C LEU A 20 1.93 5.62 20.48
N VAL A 21 2.08 5.02 21.66
CA VAL A 21 3.28 4.26 22.04
C VAL A 21 3.45 3.04 21.14
N THR A 22 2.37 2.29 20.87
CA THR A 22 2.39 1.14 19.94
C THR A 22 2.84 1.58 18.55
N LEU A 23 2.27 2.65 17.99
CA LEU A 23 2.68 3.19 16.69
C LEU A 23 4.14 3.62 16.69
N LYS A 24 4.63 4.23 17.78
CA LYS A 24 6.03 4.65 17.91
C LYS A 24 6.99 3.46 18.03
N ALA A 25 6.56 2.38 18.67
CA ALA A 25 7.34 1.16 18.77
C ALA A 25 7.46 0.44 17.41
N LEU A 26 6.39 0.46 16.62
CA LEU A 26 6.38 -0.12 15.27
C LEU A 26 7.21 0.73 14.29
N PHE A 27 7.06 2.05 14.31
CA PHE A 27 7.72 2.98 13.38
C PHE A 27 8.57 4.02 14.12
N PRO A 28 9.73 3.63 14.69
CA PRO A 28 10.52 4.46 15.61
C PRO A 28 11.13 5.70 14.96
N GLY A 29 11.45 5.68 13.67
CA GLY A 29 11.94 6.80 12.89
C GLY A 29 10.83 7.64 12.23
N ALA A 30 9.58 7.16 12.21
CA ALA A 30 8.51 7.85 11.51
C ALA A 30 8.05 9.12 12.24
N ASN A 31 7.66 10.13 11.46
CA ASN A 31 7.05 11.34 12.00
C ASN A 31 5.56 11.09 12.27
N LEU A 32 5.27 10.53 13.45
CA LEU A 32 3.90 10.23 13.87
C LEU A 32 2.98 11.46 13.90
N SER A 33 3.51 12.65 14.21
CA SER A 33 2.69 13.86 14.23
C SER A 33 2.11 14.16 12.85
N LYS A 34 2.94 14.06 11.81
CA LYS A 34 2.51 14.22 10.41
C LYS A 34 1.51 13.15 10.01
N ILE A 35 1.82 11.88 10.29
CA ILE A 35 0.95 10.73 9.99
C ILE A 35 -0.43 10.91 10.61
N LEU A 36 -0.51 11.31 11.89
CA LEU A 36 -1.77 11.44 12.61
C LEU A 36 -2.55 12.70 12.23
N MET A 37 -1.89 13.75 11.75
CA MET A 37 -2.60 14.90 11.16
C MET A 37 -3.33 14.49 9.88
N GLU A 38 -2.72 13.65 9.04
CA GLU A 38 -3.33 13.15 7.81
C GLU A 38 -4.35 12.03 8.07
N ARG A 39 -4.07 11.14 9.03
CA ARG A 39 -4.86 9.94 9.33
C ARG A 39 -5.20 9.80 10.82
N PRO A 40 -5.96 10.74 11.40
CA PRO A 40 -6.26 10.72 12.84
C PRO A 40 -7.14 9.52 13.24
N ALA A 41 -7.90 8.97 12.29
CA ALA A 41 -8.77 7.81 12.50
C ALA A 41 -8.00 6.53 12.91
N MET A 42 -6.68 6.48 12.69
CA MET A 42 -5.85 5.38 13.18
C MET A 42 -5.95 5.20 14.71
N LEU A 43 -6.13 6.29 15.46
CA LEU A 43 -6.27 6.21 16.92
C LEU A 43 -7.60 5.60 17.37
N LEU A 44 -8.53 5.37 16.44
CA LEU A 44 -9.80 4.69 16.73
C LEU A 44 -9.66 3.17 16.60
N GLN A 45 -8.60 2.66 15.99
CA GLN A 45 -8.35 1.23 15.87
C GLN A 45 -7.95 0.63 17.22
N ASP A 46 -8.17 -0.68 17.35
CA ASP A 46 -7.70 -1.44 18.50
C ASP A 46 -6.18 -1.65 18.42
N VAL A 47 -5.53 -1.75 19.58
CA VAL A 47 -4.06 -1.91 19.66
C VAL A 47 -3.61 -3.17 18.92
N SER A 48 -4.33 -4.28 19.04
CA SER A 48 -4.04 -5.53 18.33
C SER A 48 -4.11 -5.37 16.82
N THR A 49 -5.06 -4.58 16.30
CA THR A 49 -5.16 -4.26 14.87
C THR A 49 -3.97 -3.41 14.42
N LEU A 50 -3.56 -2.41 15.22
CA LEU A 50 -2.38 -1.60 14.90
C LEU A 50 -1.11 -2.45 14.84
N GLU A 51 -0.94 -3.40 15.77
CA GLU A 51 0.20 -4.32 15.80
C GLU A 51 0.21 -5.28 14.61
N GLU A 52 -0.95 -5.87 14.26
CA GLU A 52 -1.05 -6.75 13.09
C GLU A 52 -0.79 -5.98 11.80
N ASN A 53 -1.41 -4.82 11.63
CA ASN A 53 -1.19 -3.97 10.46
C ASN A 53 0.27 -3.54 10.35
N GLY A 54 0.89 -3.11 11.45
CA GLY A 54 2.31 -2.76 11.49
C GLY A 54 3.21 -3.92 11.07
N ARG A 55 2.98 -5.13 11.60
CA ARG A 55 3.71 -6.34 11.21
C ARG A 55 3.54 -6.66 9.72
N GLN A 56 2.34 -6.52 9.17
CA GLN A 56 2.09 -6.73 7.74
C GLN A 56 2.81 -5.68 6.88
N VAL A 57 2.74 -4.40 7.25
CA VAL A 57 3.43 -3.31 6.55
C VAL A 57 4.95 -3.54 6.55
N HIS A 58 5.53 -3.95 7.67
CA HIS A 58 6.96 -4.27 7.71
C HIS A 58 7.35 -5.44 6.79
N ARG A 59 6.50 -6.47 6.68
CA ARG A 59 6.72 -7.58 5.73
C ARG A 59 6.62 -7.11 4.28
N LEU A 60 5.59 -6.33 3.96
CA LEU A 60 5.38 -5.81 2.60
C LEU A 60 6.47 -4.84 2.16
N LEU A 61 7.03 -4.07 3.09
CA LEU A 61 8.14 -3.14 2.86
C LEU A 61 9.50 -3.72 3.25
N GLU A 62 9.65 -5.05 3.26
CA GLU A 62 10.89 -5.67 3.78
C GLU A 62 12.14 -5.20 3.02
N ARG A 63 11.98 -4.90 1.73
CA ARG A 63 13.03 -4.45 0.80
C ARG A 63 13.26 -2.93 0.78
N ALA A 64 12.43 -2.15 1.48
CA ALA A 64 12.61 -0.71 1.56
C ALA A 64 13.90 -0.36 2.32
N ARG A 65 14.65 0.61 1.81
CA ARG A 65 15.84 1.20 2.44
C ARG A 65 15.47 1.91 3.73
N ASP A 66 14.38 2.67 3.71
CA ASP A 66 13.85 3.38 4.89
C ASP A 66 12.31 3.34 4.92
N ARG A 67 11.79 2.33 5.61
CA ARG A 67 10.34 2.11 5.78
C ARG A 67 9.66 3.28 6.47
N ASP A 68 10.33 3.87 7.46
CA ASP A 68 9.77 4.89 8.33
C ASP A 68 9.66 6.23 7.60
N ALA A 69 10.67 6.56 6.79
CA ALA A 69 10.60 7.70 5.87
C ALA A 69 9.49 7.52 4.83
N LEU A 70 9.37 6.31 4.25
CA LEU A 70 8.34 6.03 3.24
C LEU A 70 6.92 6.17 3.79
N VAL A 71 6.61 5.57 4.95
CA VAL A 71 5.27 5.72 5.57
C VAL A 71 5.03 7.12 6.12
N THR A 72 6.08 7.87 6.43
CA THR A 72 5.97 9.31 6.77
C THR A 72 5.63 10.15 5.55
N ALA A 73 6.20 9.82 4.39
CA ALA A 73 5.91 10.48 3.13
C ALA A 73 4.49 10.13 2.63
N LEU A 74 4.07 8.88 2.81
CA LEU A 74 2.78 8.35 2.39
C LEU A 74 2.06 7.63 3.56
N PRO A 75 1.41 8.37 4.48
CA PRO A 75 0.73 7.77 5.64
C PRO A 75 -0.36 6.76 5.28
N LEU A 76 -0.89 6.81 4.06
CA LEU A 76 -1.87 5.83 3.58
C LEU A 76 -1.32 4.39 3.48
N LEU A 77 0.01 4.23 3.42
CA LEU A 77 0.67 2.92 3.34
C LEU A 77 0.70 2.16 4.68
N LEU A 78 0.26 2.80 5.78
CA LEU A 78 0.11 2.12 7.08
C LEU A 78 -1.06 1.13 7.11
N GLU A 79 -1.94 1.18 6.10
CA GLU A 79 -3.01 0.21 5.92
C GLU A 79 -2.55 -0.89 4.94
N PRO A 80 -2.40 -2.16 5.37
CA PRO A 80 -1.79 -3.22 4.55
C PRO A 80 -2.47 -3.41 3.20
N ARG A 81 -3.82 -3.41 3.19
CA ARG A 81 -4.61 -3.53 1.97
C ARG A 81 -4.33 -2.38 0.99
N THR A 82 -4.25 -1.15 1.49
CA THR A 82 -3.91 0.01 0.65
C THR A 82 -2.48 -0.09 0.14
N LEU A 83 -1.53 -0.52 0.98
CA LEU A 83 -0.15 -0.75 0.55
C LEU A 83 -0.06 -1.78 -0.58
N VAL A 84 -0.74 -2.92 -0.46
CA VAL A 84 -0.80 -3.94 -1.53
C VAL A 84 -1.35 -3.36 -2.83
N SER A 85 -2.47 -2.64 -2.74
CA SER A 85 -3.09 -1.95 -3.87
C SER A 85 -2.11 -1.00 -4.57
N VAL A 86 -1.40 -0.17 -3.80
CA VAL A 86 -0.40 0.77 -4.31
C VAL A 86 0.76 0.05 -4.98
N LEU A 87 1.38 -0.93 -4.30
CA LEU A 87 2.56 -1.63 -4.84
C LEU A 87 2.24 -2.28 -6.18
N ILE A 88 1.05 -2.85 -6.33
CA ILE A 88 0.64 -3.48 -7.59
C ILE A 88 0.28 -2.46 -8.65
N THR A 89 -0.34 -1.35 -8.27
CA THR A 89 -0.59 -0.23 -9.20
C THR A 89 0.72 0.32 -9.76
N VAL A 90 1.72 0.53 -8.90
CA VAL A 90 3.05 1.02 -9.31
C VAL A 90 3.77 -0.02 -10.15
N ASP A 91 3.80 -1.29 -9.73
CA ASP A 91 4.38 -2.37 -10.55
C ASP A 91 3.77 -2.37 -11.97
N LYS A 92 2.46 -2.11 -12.06
CA LYS A 92 1.78 -1.98 -13.33
C LYS A 92 2.22 -0.77 -14.14
N TRP A 93 2.30 0.42 -13.55
CA TRP A 93 2.76 1.61 -14.27
C TRP A 93 4.13 1.44 -14.91
N TYR A 94 4.97 0.58 -14.33
CA TYR A 94 6.32 0.28 -14.80
C TYR A 94 6.44 -1.08 -15.50
N PHE A 95 5.33 -1.74 -15.85
CA PHE A 95 5.31 -3.03 -16.55
C PHE A 95 6.17 -4.12 -15.88
N SER A 96 6.23 -4.11 -14.55
CA SER A 96 7.10 -4.99 -13.74
C SER A 96 8.60 -4.89 -14.07
N ALA A 97 9.03 -3.77 -14.68
CA ALA A 97 10.43 -3.53 -15.04
C ALA A 97 11.24 -2.88 -13.90
N GLN A 98 10.57 -2.35 -12.88
CA GLN A 98 11.18 -1.73 -11.71
C GLN A 98 10.52 -2.25 -10.43
N ASP A 99 11.28 -2.31 -9.34
CA ASP A 99 10.73 -2.63 -8.03
C ASP A 99 9.80 -1.48 -7.58
N PRO A 100 8.50 -1.73 -7.34
CA PRO A 100 7.57 -0.68 -6.95
C PRO A 100 7.98 0.04 -5.66
N ILE A 101 8.69 -0.63 -4.74
CA ILE A 101 9.20 0.00 -3.52
C ILE A 101 10.26 1.04 -3.87
N GLU A 102 11.22 0.69 -4.73
CA GLU A 102 12.28 1.61 -5.16
C GLU A 102 11.70 2.83 -5.88
N VAL A 103 10.69 2.64 -6.74
CA VAL A 103 9.97 3.72 -7.40
C VAL A 103 9.35 4.68 -6.38
N LEU A 104 8.64 4.15 -5.38
CA LEU A 104 7.98 4.94 -4.34
C LEU A 104 8.99 5.66 -3.43
N GLU A 105 10.14 5.06 -3.15
CA GLU A 105 11.19 5.72 -2.36
C GLU A 105 11.83 6.88 -3.11
N ASN A 106 11.97 6.78 -4.43
CA ASN A 106 12.59 7.81 -5.24
C ASN A 106 11.64 8.99 -5.53
N ASP A 107 10.34 8.74 -5.68
CA ASP A 107 9.31 9.77 -5.91
C ASP A 107 7.98 9.41 -5.23
N PRO A 108 7.86 9.57 -3.90
CA PRO A 108 6.63 9.28 -3.19
C PRO A 108 5.47 10.20 -3.62
N GLU A 109 5.79 11.43 -4.06
CA GLU A 109 4.79 12.40 -4.52
C GLU A 109 4.11 11.96 -5.83
N MET A 110 4.72 11.09 -6.63
CA MET A 110 4.09 10.49 -7.80
C MET A 110 2.72 9.91 -7.46
N LEU A 111 2.61 9.18 -6.35
CA LEU A 111 1.35 8.58 -5.93
C LEU A 111 0.31 9.64 -5.58
N ILE A 112 0.72 10.70 -4.87
CA ILE A 112 -0.16 11.82 -4.51
C ILE A 112 -0.68 12.51 -5.76
N ARG A 113 0.19 12.78 -6.74
CA ARG A 113 -0.19 13.38 -8.02
C ARG A 113 -1.12 12.48 -8.82
N ALA A 114 -0.87 11.17 -8.84
CA ALA A 114 -1.74 10.21 -9.51
C ALA A 114 -3.14 10.16 -8.87
N MET A 115 -3.22 10.13 -7.55
CA MET A 115 -4.49 10.18 -6.83
C MET A 115 -5.24 11.49 -7.05
N ALA A 116 -4.53 12.63 -7.14
CA ALA A 116 -5.14 13.93 -7.46
C ALA A 116 -5.71 14.00 -8.89
N CYS A 117 -5.22 13.13 -9.79
CA CYS A 117 -5.74 12.96 -11.15
C CYS A 117 -6.76 11.80 -11.25
N ASP A 118 -7.32 11.35 -10.13
CA ASP A 118 -8.29 10.25 -10.05
C ASP A 118 -7.80 8.95 -10.70
N VAL A 119 -6.48 8.71 -10.71
CA VAL A 119 -5.94 7.44 -11.21
C VAL A 119 -6.37 6.33 -10.25
N PRO A 120 -7.14 5.32 -10.73
CA PRO A 120 -7.63 4.27 -9.86
C PRO A 120 -6.48 3.40 -9.38
N LEU A 121 -6.48 3.09 -8.09
CA LEU A 121 -5.61 2.06 -7.54
C LEU A 121 -6.25 0.69 -7.75
N GLU A 122 -5.41 -0.32 -7.88
CA GLU A 122 -5.84 -1.70 -8.15
C GLU A 122 -6.65 -2.28 -6.98
N PRO A 123 -7.83 -2.88 -7.22
CA PRO A 123 -8.63 -3.45 -6.15
C PRO A 123 -7.91 -4.67 -5.55
N VAL A 124 -8.06 -4.84 -4.25
CA VAL A 124 -7.57 -6.00 -3.49
C VAL A 124 -8.76 -6.82 -3.04
N PHE A 125 -8.70 -8.13 -3.24
CA PHE A 125 -9.74 -9.09 -2.89
C PHE A 125 -9.26 -9.97 -1.74
N ASP A 126 -10.13 -10.20 -0.76
CA ASP A 126 -9.88 -11.20 0.29
C ASP A 126 -10.25 -12.58 -0.24
N ASN A 127 -9.34 -13.52 -0.08
CA ASN A 127 -9.59 -14.92 -0.40
C ASN A 127 -10.17 -15.65 0.83
N PRO A 128 -10.92 -16.76 0.64
CA PRO A 128 -11.50 -17.52 1.75
C PRO A 128 -10.48 -18.11 2.74
N ASP A 129 -9.23 -18.26 2.32
CA ASP A 129 -8.11 -18.74 3.14
C ASP A 129 -7.42 -17.63 3.96
N GLY A 130 -7.92 -16.39 3.86
CA GLY A 130 -7.36 -15.23 4.56
C GLY A 130 -6.21 -14.53 3.82
N THR A 131 -5.82 -15.03 2.64
CA THR A 131 -4.81 -14.37 1.79
C THR A 131 -5.44 -13.21 0.99
N MET A 132 -4.60 -12.31 0.49
CA MET A 132 -5.04 -11.23 -0.40
C MET A 132 -4.66 -11.53 -1.86
N SER A 133 -5.58 -11.30 -2.79
CA SER A 133 -5.33 -11.37 -4.22
C SER A 133 -5.57 -10.03 -4.92
N VAL A 134 -4.86 -9.83 -6.02
CA VAL A 134 -4.97 -8.66 -6.89
C VAL A 134 -5.13 -9.09 -8.34
N PRO A 135 -5.88 -8.33 -9.16
CA PRO A 135 -5.93 -8.58 -10.59
C PRO A 135 -4.58 -8.21 -11.18
N MET A 136 -3.84 -9.21 -11.66
CA MET A 136 -2.58 -8.97 -12.37
C MET A 136 -2.84 -8.43 -13.77
N PHE A 137 -1.77 -8.07 -14.48
CA PHE A 137 -1.83 -7.81 -15.92
C PHE A 137 -2.33 -9.03 -16.66
N ASN A 138 -3.64 -9.15 -16.85
CA ASN A 138 -4.19 -10.20 -17.68
C ASN A 138 -4.14 -9.85 -19.19
N TYR A 139 -3.12 -9.08 -19.58
CA TYR A 139 -3.03 -8.51 -20.92
C TYR A 139 -2.80 -9.60 -21.98
N LYS A 140 -2.03 -10.65 -21.66
CA LYS A 140 -1.69 -11.74 -22.60
C LYS A 140 -2.89 -12.64 -22.94
N GLU A 141 -3.69 -13.03 -21.93
CA GLU A 141 -4.85 -13.92 -22.14
C GLU A 141 -6.04 -13.20 -22.79
N LYS A 142 -6.08 -11.87 -22.69
CA LYS A 142 -7.12 -11.02 -23.30
C LYS A 142 -6.69 -10.39 -24.64
N ARG A 143 -5.59 -10.83 -25.24
CA ARG A 143 -5.13 -10.28 -26.52
C ARG A 143 -6.05 -10.71 -27.65
N ALA A 144 -6.39 -9.76 -28.50
CA ALA A 144 -6.87 -10.09 -29.83
C ALA A 144 -5.71 -10.68 -30.67
N ASP A 145 -6.03 -11.52 -31.65
CA ASP A 145 -5.04 -12.23 -32.48
C ASP A 145 -4.00 -11.30 -33.13
N TRP A 146 -4.41 -10.08 -33.51
CA TRP A 146 -3.51 -9.08 -34.08
C TRP A 146 -2.48 -8.56 -33.07
N GLN A 147 -2.82 -8.44 -31.78
CA GLN A 147 -1.89 -8.05 -30.74
C GLN A 147 -0.88 -9.16 -30.43
N ALA A 148 -1.30 -10.43 -30.54
CA ALA A 148 -0.40 -11.58 -30.41
C ALA A 148 0.59 -11.66 -31.60
N HIS A 149 0.11 -11.35 -32.81
CA HIS A 149 0.94 -11.27 -34.01
C HIS A 149 2.01 -10.16 -33.91
N ILE A 150 1.64 -8.97 -33.41
CA ILE A 150 2.60 -7.87 -33.19
C ILE A 150 3.67 -8.27 -32.17
N ASP A 151 3.31 -8.89 -31.06
CA ASP A 151 4.30 -9.34 -30.07
C ASP A 151 5.28 -10.40 -30.61
N LYS A 152 4.79 -11.30 -31.46
CA LYS A 152 5.61 -12.32 -32.10
C LYS A 152 6.60 -11.72 -33.09
N THR A 153 6.20 -10.64 -33.77
CA THR A 153 7.01 -9.94 -34.79
C THR A 153 7.87 -8.83 -34.21
N GLN A 154 7.50 -8.31 -33.04
CA GLN A 154 8.21 -7.29 -32.26
C GLN A 154 8.22 -7.71 -30.79
N PRO A 155 9.07 -8.66 -30.39
CA PRO A 155 9.15 -9.09 -29.00
C PRO A 155 9.59 -7.91 -28.13
N ARG A 156 8.63 -7.31 -27.44
CA ARG A 156 8.88 -6.24 -26.49
C ARG A 156 9.48 -6.88 -25.23
N LEU A 157 10.70 -6.49 -24.89
CA LEU A 157 11.54 -7.09 -23.84
C LEU A 157 11.01 -6.96 -22.39
N HIS A 158 9.83 -6.38 -22.14
CA HIS A 158 9.47 -5.87 -20.81
C HIS A 158 8.07 -6.27 -20.29
N TRP A 159 7.41 -7.31 -20.84
CA TRP A 159 6.02 -7.61 -20.44
C TRP A 159 5.94 -8.81 -19.50
N GLY A 160 5.57 -8.54 -18.24
CA GLY A 160 5.39 -9.51 -17.14
C GLY A 160 4.47 -10.71 -17.44
N SER A 161 4.48 -11.68 -16.51
CA SER A 161 3.76 -12.97 -16.61
C SER A 161 2.26 -12.83 -16.29
N SER A 162 1.42 -13.60 -16.99
CA SER A 162 0.00 -13.78 -16.69
C SER A 162 -0.21 -14.73 -15.50
N GLY A 163 -1.23 -14.46 -14.67
CA GLY A 163 -1.61 -15.25 -13.49
C GLY A 163 -1.97 -14.35 -12.30
N THR A 164 -2.66 -14.86 -11.28
CA THR A 164 -2.86 -14.16 -10.00
C THR A 164 -1.63 -14.31 -9.12
N LYS A 165 -1.12 -13.20 -8.55
CA LYS A 165 -0.03 -13.23 -7.57
C LYS A 165 -0.65 -13.24 -6.17
N SER A 166 -0.42 -14.32 -5.41
CA SER A 166 -0.71 -14.33 -3.98
C SER A 166 0.30 -13.42 -3.28
N LEU A 167 -0.19 -12.50 -2.45
CA LEU A 167 0.63 -11.61 -1.66
C LEU A 167 0.30 -11.89 -0.19
N LEU A 168 1.04 -12.86 0.36
CA LEU A 168 0.94 -13.45 1.71
C LEU A 168 -0.03 -14.62 1.81
#